data_AF-A0AAW4NR71-F1
#
_entry.id   AF-A0AAW4NR71-F1
#
_cell.length_a   1.000
_cell.length_b   1.000
_cell.length_c   1.000
_cell.angle_alpha   90.00
_cell.angle_beta   90.00
_cell.angle_gamma   90.00
#
_symmetry.space_group_name_H-M   'P 1'
#
loop_
_entity.id
_entity.type
_entity.pdbx_description
1 polymer ?
#
loop_
_entity_poly.entity_id
_entity_poly.type
_entity_poly.pdbx_seq_one_letter_code
_entity_poly.pdbx_strand_id
1 'polypeptide(L)'
;MDFKAGEIFAIDKPYRISSFGALAHVRYVLSRTLGYKVKIGHAGTLDPLATGVLILCTGKATKRIEEFQGQTKEYTATLQLGATTASYDMEHEVNASFPTEHITRELINDTMPQFIGNIEQIPPTYSAVKVNGDRAYELRRAGEEVKLKPKHIHIDEIEVVDFDVEKMQLSLRVVCGKGTYIRALARDLGRALNSGAYLTALRRTRVGDFTIDRCLDYEHIREWIE
;
A
#
# COMPACT_ATOMS: atom_id res chain seq x y z
N MET A 1 16.95 21.75 12.18
CA MET A 1 15.54 21.39 11.89
C MET A 1 14.63 22.00 12.93
N ASP A 2 13.43 22.46 12.56
CA ASP A 2 12.42 22.97 13.48
C ASP A 2 11.14 22.12 13.41
N PHE A 3 11.08 21.10 14.27
CA PHE A 3 9.95 20.18 14.33
C PHE A 3 8.66 20.78 14.90
N LYS A 4 8.72 21.99 15.52
CA LYS A 4 7.52 22.72 15.97
C LYS A 4 6.94 23.55 14.82
N ALA A 5 7.79 24.26 14.07
CA ALA A 5 7.40 24.92 12.82
C ALA A 5 6.86 23.87 11.83
N GLY A 6 7.50 22.71 11.76
CA GLY A 6 7.04 21.52 11.06
C GLY A 6 7.99 21.11 9.93
N GLU A 7 8.37 19.85 9.93
CA GLU A 7 9.21 19.21 8.93
C GLU A 7 8.37 18.20 8.13
N ILE A 8 8.79 17.94 6.90
CA ILE A 8 8.18 16.93 6.01
C ILE A 8 9.30 16.07 5.45
N PHE A 9 9.24 14.78 5.75
CA PHE A 9 10.25 13.82 5.34
C PHE A 9 9.60 12.46 5.10
N ALA A 10 10.32 11.55 4.47
CA ALA A 10 9.84 10.18 4.26
C ALA A 10 10.79 9.18 4.92
N ILE A 11 10.23 8.09 5.42
CA ILE A 11 10.99 6.91 5.87
C ILE A 11 10.71 5.74 4.93
N ASP A 12 11.66 4.82 4.82
CA ASP A 12 11.40 3.51 4.24
C ASP A 12 10.76 2.63 5.32
N LYS A 13 9.42 2.50 5.28
CA LYS A 13 8.69 1.74 6.30
C LYS A 13 9.11 0.26 6.24
N PRO A 14 9.61 -0.34 7.33
CA PRO A 14 10.01 -1.75 7.31
C PRO A 14 8.81 -2.69 7.19
N TYR A 15 9.08 -3.94 6.87
CA TYR A 15 8.09 -5.00 6.77
C TYR A 15 7.51 -5.34 8.15
N ARG A 16 6.24 -5.78 8.20
CA ARG A 16 5.49 -6.20 9.41
C ARG A 16 5.21 -5.11 10.46
N ILE A 17 5.59 -3.85 10.24
CA ILE A 17 5.15 -2.74 11.09
C ILE A 17 3.96 -2.01 10.47
N SER A 18 2.97 -1.61 11.29
CA SER A 18 1.92 -0.71 10.82
C SER A 18 2.48 0.70 10.58
N SER A 19 1.84 1.47 9.70
CA SER A 19 2.22 2.88 9.48
C SER A 19 2.18 3.72 10.76
N PHE A 20 1.18 3.47 11.62
CA PHE A 20 1.10 4.13 12.93
C PHE A 20 2.21 3.67 13.88
N GLY A 21 2.57 2.38 13.87
CA GLY A 21 3.70 1.86 14.64
C GLY A 21 5.02 2.50 14.23
N ALA A 22 5.27 2.61 12.92
CA ALA A 22 6.46 3.30 12.40
C ALA A 22 6.50 4.77 12.83
N LEU A 23 5.38 5.49 12.68
CA LEU A 23 5.23 6.85 13.16
C LEU A 23 5.44 6.97 14.68
N ALA A 24 4.91 6.04 15.46
CA ALA A 24 4.99 6.07 16.92
C ALA A 24 6.44 5.91 17.40
N HIS A 25 7.21 5.04 16.73
CA HIS A 25 8.65 4.88 16.96
C HIS A 25 9.40 6.18 16.64
N VAL A 26 9.21 6.75 15.44
CA VAL A 26 9.85 8.01 15.03
C VAL A 26 9.52 9.13 16.02
N ARG A 27 8.25 9.24 16.44
CA ARG A 27 7.80 10.20 17.44
C ARG A 27 8.54 10.03 18.76
N TYR A 28 8.72 8.79 19.20
CA TYR A 28 9.40 8.48 20.46
C TYR A 28 10.84 8.96 20.41
N VAL A 29 11.58 8.58 19.36
CA VAL A 29 12.99 8.99 19.16
C VAL A 29 13.11 10.51 19.15
N LEU A 30 12.34 11.19 18.29
CA LEU A 30 12.34 12.67 18.22
C LEU A 30 12.02 13.32 19.56
N SER A 31 10.99 12.82 20.27
CA SER A 31 10.57 13.43 21.53
C SER A 31 11.60 13.26 22.65
N ARG A 32 12.32 12.13 22.65
CA ARG A 32 13.41 11.86 23.60
C ARG A 32 14.62 12.75 23.33
N THR A 33 15.03 12.87 22.06
CA THR A 33 16.19 13.69 21.68
C THR A 33 15.95 15.17 21.91
N LEU A 34 14.74 15.67 21.62
CA LEU A 34 14.42 17.10 21.68
C LEU A 34 13.90 17.58 23.05
N GLY A 35 13.64 16.66 23.99
CA GLY A 35 13.15 16.99 25.33
C GLY A 35 11.70 17.46 25.40
N TYR A 36 10.89 17.29 24.35
CA TYR A 36 9.46 17.59 24.36
C TYR A 36 8.67 16.66 23.44
N LYS A 37 7.36 16.51 23.69
CA LYS A 37 6.48 15.67 22.86
C LYS A 37 6.30 16.26 21.46
N VAL A 38 6.81 15.58 20.43
CA VAL A 38 6.66 16.00 19.04
C VAL A 38 5.29 15.61 18.49
N LYS A 39 4.58 16.58 17.91
CA LYS A 39 3.39 16.33 17.10
C LYS A 39 3.83 15.82 15.74
N ILE A 40 3.31 14.66 15.32
CA ILE A 40 3.63 14.02 14.05
C ILE A 40 2.43 13.24 13.51
N GLY A 41 2.28 13.22 12.19
CA GLY A 41 1.27 12.47 11.43
C GLY A 41 1.91 11.84 10.19
N HIS A 42 1.25 10.85 9.57
CA HIS A 42 1.71 10.23 8.32
C HIS A 42 0.73 10.53 7.17
N ALA A 43 1.25 10.63 5.94
CA ALA A 43 0.49 11.07 4.78
C ALA A 43 0.21 9.95 3.76
N GLY A 44 -0.44 8.90 4.25
CA GLY A 44 -0.88 7.77 3.43
C GLY A 44 -0.46 6.44 4.02
N THR A 45 -1.44 5.67 4.48
CA THR A 45 -1.22 4.36 5.09
C THR A 45 -0.57 3.39 4.10
N LEU A 46 0.39 2.63 4.59
CA LEU A 46 0.86 1.35 4.05
C LEU A 46 0.41 0.23 4.97
N ASP A 47 -0.07 -0.85 4.37
CA ASP A 47 -0.40 -2.09 5.08
C ASP A 47 0.85 -2.65 5.81
N PRO A 48 0.68 -3.43 6.89
CA PRO A 48 1.82 -3.97 7.64
C PRO A 48 2.81 -4.75 6.77
N LEU A 49 2.29 -5.55 5.83
CA LEU A 49 3.10 -6.35 4.90
C LEU A 49 3.65 -5.55 3.71
N ALA A 50 3.25 -4.29 3.54
CA ALA A 50 3.87 -3.41 2.55
C ALA A 50 5.13 -2.75 3.13
N THR A 51 6.07 -2.36 2.27
CA THR A 51 7.26 -1.57 2.64
C THR A 51 7.33 -0.27 1.83
N GLY A 52 8.33 0.57 2.09
CA GLY A 52 8.64 1.72 1.24
C GLY A 52 8.17 3.06 1.79
N VAL A 53 8.08 4.03 0.88
CA VAL A 53 7.92 5.46 1.18
C VAL A 53 6.71 5.71 2.08
N LEU A 54 6.96 6.16 3.31
CA LEU A 54 5.96 6.68 4.24
C LEU A 54 6.30 8.12 4.61
N ILE A 55 5.55 9.07 4.05
CA ILE A 55 5.71 10.49 4.36
C ILE A 55 5.21 10.76 5.79
N LEU A 56 6.05 11.43 6.57
CA LEU A 56 5.78 11.93 7.90
C LEU A 56 5.83 13.46 7.92
N CYS A 57 4.91 14.06 8.66
CA CYS A 57 4.83 15.50 8.83
C CYS A 57 4.82 15.83 10.32
N THR A 58 5.58 16.83 10.76
CA THR A 58 5.61 17.25 12.17
C THR A 58 4.97 18.63 12.38
N GLY A 59 4.71 19.00 13.64
CA GLY A 59 4.37 20.38 14.01
C GLY A 59 3.18 20.96 13.24
N LYS A 60 3.36 22.14 12.64
CA LYS A 60 2.32 22.76 11.79
C LYS A 60 2.19 22.09 10.43
N ALA A 61 3.23 21.42 9.94
CA ALA A 61 3.21 20.70 8.67
C ALA A 61 2.22 19.53 8.65
N THR A 62 1.76 19.03 9.81
CA THR A 62 0.66 18.03 9.86
C THR A 62 -0.63 18.51 9.18
N LYS A 63 -0.82 19.83 9.05
CA LYS A 63 -1.98 20.41 8.35
C LYS A 63 -1.94 20.18 6.85
N ARG A 64 -0.77 19.82 6.31
CA ARG A 64 -0.52 19.59 4.88
C ARG A 64 -0.62 18.13 4.47
N ILE A 65 -0.98 17.24 5.40
CA ILE A 65 -1.05 15.78 5.15
C ILE A 65 -1.95 15.43 3.95
N GLU A 66 -3.07 16.13 3.79
CA GLU A 66 -4.01 15.90 2.70
C GLU A 66 -3.39 16.19 1.32
N GLU A 67 -2.46 17.16 1.23
CA GLU A 67 -1.73 17.50 0.01
C GLU A 67 -1.00 16.27 -0.53
N PHE A 68 -0.26 15.56 0.34
CA PHE A 68 0.53 14.38 -0.04
C PHE A 68 -0.33 13.13 -0.24
N GLN A 69 -1.42 12.98 0.51
CA GLN A 69 -2.34 11.86 0.31
C GLN A 69 -2.97 11.88 -1.08
N GLY A 70 -3.18 13.08 -1.64
CA GLY A 70 -3.70 13.29 -2.99
C GLY A 70 -2.72 12.99 -4.13
N GLN A 71 -1.42 12.93 -3.85
CA GLN A 71 -0.39 12.74 -4.88
C GLN A 71 -0.39 11.33 -5.48
N THR A 72 0.06 11.24 -6.73
CA THR A 72 0.33 9.99 -7.43
C THR A 72 1.35 9.15 -6.66
N LYS A 73 1.15 7.83 -6.71
CA LYS A 73 1.98 6.85 -6.00
C LYS A 73 2.47 5.82 -6.99
N GLU A 74 3.69 5.34 -6.76
CA GLU A 74 4.26 4.24 -7.50
C GLU A 74 4.51 3.07 -6.57
N TYR A 75 4.19 1.86 -7.05
CA TYR A 75 4.40 0.62 -6.35
C TYR A 75 5.10 -0.39 -7.22
N THR A 76 5.94 -1.21 -6.61
CA THR A 76 6.28 -2.55 -7.12
C THR A 76 5.48 -3.58 -6.33
N ALA A 77 4.86 -4.51 -7.03
CA ALA A 77 3.99 -5.52 -6.45
C ALA A 77 4.31 -6.89 -7.04
N THR A 78 4.38 -7.92 -6.20
CA THR A 78 4.48 -9.31 -6.62
C THR A 78 3.20 -10.04 -6.23
N LEU A 79 2.60 -10.70 -7.21
CA LEU A 79 1.34 -11.42 -7.09
C LEU A 79 1.62 -12.92 -7.25
N GLN A 80 1.00 -13.73 -6.41
CA GLN A 80 0.85 -15.16 -6.66
C GLN A 80 -0.45 -15.37 -7.44
N LEU A 81 -0.36 -15.97 -8.63
CA LEU A 81 -1.53 -16.38 -9.42
C LEU A 81 -1.94 -17.81 -9.06
N GLY A 82 -3.21 -18.15 -9.27
CA GLY A 82 -3.77 -19.48 -9.00
C GLY A 82 -4.36 -19.67 -7.62
N ALA A 83 -4.38 -18.64 -6.75
CA ALA A 83 -4.88 -18.76 -5.39
C ALA A 83 -5.41 -17.42 -4.84
N THR A 84 -6.22 -17.48 -3.79
CA THR A 84 -6.67 -16.29 -3.04
C THR A 84 -6.48 -16.45 -1.54
N THR A 85 -6.46 -15.33 -0.84
CA THR A 85 -6.53 -15.25 0.63
C THR A 85 -7.68 -14.32 1.03
N ALA A 86 -8.09 -14.33 2.30
CA ALA A 86 -9.19 -13.48 2.77
C ALA A 86 -8.89 -11.97 2.65
N SER A 87 -7.61 -11.58 2.76
CA SER A 87 -7.13 -10.20 2.70
C SER A 87 -6.53 -9.80 1.35
N TYR A 88 -6.38 -10.74 0.42
CA TYR A 88 -5.66 -10.59 -0.86
C TYR A 88 -4.19 -10.17 -0.71
N ASP A 89 -3.60 -10.55 0.41
CA ASP A 89 -2.18 -10.51 0.72
C ASP A 89 -1.82 -11.73 1.59
N MET A 90 -0.59 -11.76 2.13
CA MET A 90 -0.11 -12.83 3.01
C MET A 90 -0.53 -12.70 4.49
N GLU A 91 -1.47 -11.82 4.87
CA GLU A 91 -1.93 -11.76 6.28
C GLU A 91 -2.76 -12.99 6.67
N HIS A 92 -3.38 -13.66 5.70
CA HIS A 92 -4.20 -14.85 5.92
C HIS A 92 -3.70 -16.00 5.04
N GLU A 93 -4.02 -17.22 5.47
CA GLU A 93 -3.75 -18.42 4.68
C GLU A 93 -4.56 -18.44 3.38
N VAL A 94 -4.09 -19.24 2.43
CA VAL A 94 -4.81 -19.50 1.17
C VAL A 94 -6.17 -20.11 1.48
N ASN A 95 -7.21 -19.54 0.89
CA ASN A 95 -8.60 -19.97 1.09
C ASN A 95 -9.24 -20.61 -0.14
N ALA A 96 -8.62 -20.47 -1.32
CA ALA A 96 -9.06 -21.11 -2.56
C ALA A 96 -7.89 -21.20 -3.55
N SER A 97 -7.93 -22.23 -4.41
CA SER A 97 -7.00 -22.47 -5.50
C SER A 97 -7.76 -22.58 -6.82
N PHE A 98 -7.10 -22.22 -7.92
CA PHE A 98 -7.69 -22.08 -9.25
C PHE A 98 -6.72 -22.62 -10.32
N PRO A 99 -7.23 -23.10 -11.46
CA PRO A 99 -6.39 -23.47 -12.61
C PRO A 99 -5.48 -22.32 -13.06
N THR A 100 -4.30 -22.68 -13.57
CA THR A 100 -3.26 -21.73 -14.02
C THR A 100 -2.63 -22.10 -15.35
N GLU A 101 -2.92 -23.29 -15.87
CA GLU A 101 -2.33 -23.88 -17.08
C GLU A 101 -2.59 -23.03 -18.33
N HIS A 102 -3.67 -22.24 -18.32
CA HIS A 102 -4.04 -21.33 -19.40
C HIS A 102 -3.39 -19.94 -19.30
N ILE A 103 -2.71 -19.64 -18.19
CA ILE A 103 -2.15 -18.30 -17.96
C ILE A 103 -0.77 -18.19 -18.61
N THR A 104 -0.70 -17.45 -19.70
CA THR A 104 0.55 -17.13 -20.40
C THR A 104 0.92 -15.67 -20.26
N ARG A 105 2.16 -15.31 -20.61
CA ARG A 105 2.62 -13.92 -20.63
C ARG A 105 1.78 -13.08 -21.59
N GLU A 106 1.41 -13.65 -22.73
CA GLU A 106 0.55 -13.02 -23.74
C GLU A 106 -0.84 -12.74 -23.15
N LEU A 107 -1.47 -13.72 -22.47
CA LEU A 107 -2.77 -13.50 -21.83
C LEU A 107 -2.71 -12.39 -20.77
N ILE A 108 -1.64 -12.35 -19.97
CA ILE A 108 -1.43 -11.29 -18.98
C ILE A 108 -1.33 -9.92 -19.66
N ASN A 109 -0.54 -9.82 -20.73
CA ASN A 109 -0.35 -8.58 -21.47
C ASN A 109 -1.67 -8.12 -22.13
N ASP A 110 -2.47 -9.04 -22.69
CA ASP A 110 -3.76 -8.74 -23.32
C ASP A 110 -4.83 -8.34 -22.28
N THR A 111 -4.71 -8.85 -21.06
CA THR A 111 -5.65 -8.56 -19.95
C THR A 111 -5.37 -7.20 -19.32
N MET A 112 -4.10 -6.78 -19.23
CA MET A 112 -3.67 -5.60 -18.47
C MET A 112 -4.35 -4.26 -18.85
N PRO A 113 -4.58 -3.93 -20.15
CA PRO A 113 -5.10 -2.63 -20.56
C PRO A 113 -6.41 -2.23 -19.91
N GLN A 114 -7.26 -3.19 -19.51
CA GLN A 114 -8.55 -2.90 -18.87
C GLN A 114 -8.43 -2.26 -17.48
N PHE A 115 -7.26 -2.35 -16.85
CA PHE A 115 -6.99 -1.78 -15.52
C PHE A 115 -6.38 -0.38 -15.60
N ILE A 116 -6.04 0.11 -16.79
CA ILE A 116 -5.41 1.42 -16.99
C ILE A 116 -6.49 2.47 -17.27
N GLY A 117 -6.33 3.65 -16.69
CA GLY A 117 -7.26 4.77 -16.81
C GLY A 117 -8.27 4.85 -15.66
N ASN A 118 -9.44 5.43 -15.95
CA ASN A 118 -10.52 5.60 -14.98
C ASN A 118 -11.34 4.32 -14.85
N ILE A 119 -11.29 3.68 -13.69
CA ILE A 119 -12.00 2.42 -13.42
C ILE A 119 -12.74 2.48 -12.07
N GLU A 120 -13.67 1.56 -11.89
CA GLU A 120 -14.28 1.30 -10.59
C GLU A 120 -13.57 0.16 -9.89
N GLN A 121 -13.24 0.37 -8.62
CA GLN A 121 -12.63 -0.65 -7.78
C GLN A 121 -13.40 -0.77 -6.46
N ILE A 122 -13.76 -2.01 -6.09
CA ILE A 122 -14.27 -2.30 -4.75
C ILE A 122 -13.07 -2.47 -3.82
N PRO A 123 -12.91 -1.63 -2.78
CA PRO A 123 -11.83 -1.79 -1.82
C PRO A 123 -11.85 -3.18 -1.14
N PRO A 124 -10.71 -3.67 -0.62
CA PRO A 124 -10.72 -4.89 0.18
C PRO A 124 -11.51 -4.64 1.48
N THR A 125 -12.17 -5.69 1.99
CA THR A 125 -12.92 -5.63 3.25
C THR A 125 -12.00 -5.38 4.45
N TYR A 126 -10.76 -5.86 4.41
CA TYR A 126 -9.68 -5.49 5.33
C TYR A 126 -9.05 -4.15 4.94
N SER A 127 -9.82 -3.07 5.04
CA SER A 127 -9.38 -1.71 4.75
C SER A 127 -9.85 -0.70 5.79
N ALA A 128 -9.22 0.48 5.80
CA ALA A 128 -9.64 1.59 6.65
C ALA A 128 -10.92 2.31 6.14
N VAL A 129 -11.65 1.77 5.17
CA VAL A 129 -12.92 2.39 4.73
C VAL A 129 -13.92 2.35 5.89
N LYS A 130 -14.67 3.45 6.10
CA LYS A 130 -15.72 3.48 7.12
C LYS A 130 -17.04 2.93 6.57
N VAL A 131 -17.70 2.09 7.35
CA VAL A 131 -19.06 1.58 7.12
C VAL A 131 -19.85 1.88 8.39
N ASN A 132 -20.91 2.69 8.27
CA ASN A 132 -21.77 3.10 9.40
C ASN A 132 -21.04 3.71 10.61
N GLY A 133 -19.83 4.25 10.42
CA GLY A 133 -19.03 4.89 11.48
C GLY A 133 -17.75 4.12 11.83
N ASP A 134 -17.79 2.80 11.67
CA ASP A 134 -16.72 1.86 12.04
C ASP A 134 -15.81 1.51 10.86
N ARG A 135 -14.57 1.09 11.10
CA ARG A 135 -13.65 0.72 10.02
C ARG A 135 -13.94 -0.70 9.54
N ALA A 136 -13.91 -0.92 8.23
CA ALA A 136 -14.21 -2.21 7.61
C ALA A 136 -13.32 -3.36 8.13
N TYR A 137 -12.04 -3.08 8.43
CA TYR A 137 -11.15 -4.08 9.05
C TYR A 137 -11.55 -4.46 10.48
N GLU A 138 -12.18 -3.57 11.24
CA GLU A 138 -12.64 -3.84 12.62
C GLU A 138 -13.83 -4.79 12.58
N LEU A 139 -14.81 -4.48 11.72
CA LEU A 139 -15.98 -5.32 11.47
C LEU A 139 -15.57 -6.72 10.98
N ARG A 140 -14.64 -6.83 10.00
CA ARG A 140 -14.19 -8.16 9.54
C ARG A 140 -13.46 -8.96 10.59
N ARG A 141 -12.70 -8.32 11.48
CA ARG A 141 -12.04 -8.99 12.61
C ARG A 141 -13.04 -9.46 13.67
N ALA A 142 -14.18 -8.78 13.78
CA ALA A 142 -15.32 -9.21 14.60
C ALA A 142 -16.16 -10.33 13.94
N GLY A 143 -15.81 -10.77 12.73
CA GLY A 143 -16.51 -11.82 12.00
C GLY A 143 -17.72 -11.34 11.19
N GLU A 144 -17.93 -10.03 11.09
CA GLU A 144 -19.08 -9.46 10.38
C GLU A 144 -18.87 -9.43 8.85
N GLU A 145 -19.96 -9.64 8.10
CA GLU A 145 -19.96 -9.50 6.65
C GLU A 145 -19.97 -8.01 6.27
N VAL A 146 -18.96 -7.57 5.51
CA VAL A 146 -18.82 -6.17 5.10
C VAL A 146 -19.02 -6.04 3.60
N LYS A 147 -20.09 -5.35 3.18
CA LYS A 147 -20.34 -4.98 1.78
C LYS A 147 -19.86 -3.55 1.52
N LEU A 148 -18.86 -3.42 0.66
CA LEU A 148 -18.28 -2.13 0.27
C LEU A 148 -18.79 -1.69 -1.10
N LYS A 149 -19.04 -0.39 -1.25
CA LYS A 149 -19.39 0.21 -2.54
C LYS A 149 -18.13 0.39 -3.41
N PRO A 150 -18.24 0.25 -4.74
CA PRO A 150 -17.17 0.62 -5.67
C PRO A 150 -16.75 2.08 -5.49
N LYS A 151 -15.49 2.37 -5.80
CA LYS A 151 -14.93 3.72 -5.84
C LYS A 151 -14.28 3.96 -7.20
N HIS A 152 -14.44 5.17 -7.71
CA HIS A 152 -13.66 5.60 -8.87
C HIS A 152 -12.21 5.81 -8.47
N ILE A 153 -11.32 5.20 -9.23
CA ILE A 153 -9.87 5.36 -9.12
C ILE A 153 -9.29 5.65 -10.50
N HIS A 154 -8.04 6.08 -10.51
CA HIS A 154 -7.26 6.24 -11.73
C HIS A 154 -5.95 5.49 -11.59
N ILE A 155 -5.62 4.67 -12.59
CA ILE A 155 -4.31 4.04 -12.73
C ILE A 155 -3.67 4.64 -13.98
N ASP A 156 -2.58 5.37 -13.79
CA ASP A 156 -1.86 6.04 -14.87
C ASP A 156 -1.11 5.02 -15.72
N GLU A 157 -0.49 4.02 -15.08
CA GLU A 157 0.40 3.07 -15.74
C GLU A 157 0.43 1.73 -14.99
N ILE A 158 0.46 0.62 -15.75
CA ILE A 158 0.84 -0.70 -15.25
C ILE A 158 1.83 -1.32 -16.22
N GLU A 159 2.94 -1.81 -15.68
CA GLU A 159 4.00 -2.47 -16.42
C GLU A 159 4.25 -3.86 -15.84
N VAL A 160 4.32 -4.87 -16.71
CA VAL A 160 4.76 -6.22 -16.31
C VAL A 160 6.28 -6.25 -16.27
N VAL A 161 6.82 -6.27 -15.05
CA VAL A 161 8.27 -6.29 -14.80
C VAL A 161 8.82 -7.69 -15.01
N ASP A 162 8.14 -8.71 -14.50
CA ASP A 162 8.56 -10.10 -14.58
C ASP A 162 7.36 -11.05 -14.48
N PHE A 163 7.49 -12.23 -15.09
CA PHE A 163 6.53 -13.32 -14.95
C PHE A 163 7.25 -14.66 -14.89
N ASP A 164 7.30 -15.25 -13.69
CA ASP A 164 7.81 -16.60 -13.44
C ASP A 164 6.67 -17.60 -13.66
N VAL A 165 6.73 -18.29 -14.80
CA VAL A 165 5.71 -19.28 -15.20
C VAL A 165 5.74 -20.54 -14.34
N GLU A 166 6.90 -20.93 -13.81
CA GLU A 166 7.01 -22.16 -13.00
C GLU A 166 6.37 -21.96 -11.62
N LYS A 167 6.55 -20.76 -11.04
CA LYS A 167 5.94 -20.39 -9.75
C LYS A 167 4.58 -19.72 -9.89
N MET A 168 4.16 -19.39 -11.11
CA MET A 168 2.99 -18.56 -11.39
C MET A 168 3.02 -17.23 -10.62
N GLN A 169 4.18 -16.56 -10.62
CA GLN A 169 4.39 -15.29 -9.94
C GLN A 169 4.55 -14.14 -10.93
N LEU A 170 3.77 -13.07 -10.71
CA LEU A 170 3.73 -11.90 -11.57
C LEU A 170 4.21 -10.67 -10.80
N SER A 171 5.23 -9.99 -11.33
CA SER A 171 5.72 -8.73 -10.78
C SER A 171 5.29 -7.55 -11.65
N LEU A 172 4.72 -6.53 -11.00
CA LEU A 172 4.17 -5.34 -11.65
C LEU A 172 4.80 -4.07 -11.08
N ARG A 173 4.99 -3.07 -11.94
CA ARG A 173 5.12 -1.66 -11.54
C ARG A 173 3.78 -0.97 -11.82
N VAL A 174 3.26 -0.26 -10.82
CA VAL A 174 1.95 0.40 -10.90
C VAL A 174 2.08 1.86 -10.49
N VAL A 175 1.67 2.77 -11.37
CA VAL A 175 1.53 4.20 -11.07
C VAL A 175 0.04 4.52 -10.97
N CYS A 176 -0.39 5.04 -9.83
CA CYS A 176 -1.81 5.28 -9.60
C CYS A 176 -2.10 6.48 -8.71
N GLY A 177 -3.33 6.99 -8.86
CA GLY A 177 -3.86 8.06 -8.03
C GLY A 177 -4.23 7.65 -6.60
N LYS A 178 -4.84 8.59 -5.88
CA LYS A 178 -5.35 8.35 -4.53
C LYS A 178 -6.48 7.32 -4.53
N GLY A 179 -6.55 6.52 -3.46
CA GLY A 179 -7.66 5.59 -3.23
C GLY A 179 -7.56 4.24 -3.95
N THR A 180 -6.55 4.04 -4.79
CA THR A 180 -6.25 2.73 -5.39
C THR A 180 -5.73 1.75 -4.34
N TYR A 181 -6.31 0.55 -4.32
CA TYR A 181 -5.89 -0.56 -3.48
C TYR A 181 -5.19 -1.61 -4.35
N ILE A 182 -3.89 -1.77 -4.19
CA ILE A 182 -3.12 -2.77 -4.96
C ILE A 182 -3.57 -4.21 -4.63
N ARG A 183 -4.05 -4.46 -3.41
CA ARG A 183 -4.71 -5.73 -3.04
C ARG A 183 -5.98 -6.01 -3.83
N ALA A 184 -6.78 -4.97 -4.11
CA ALA A 184 -7.95 -5.13 -4.96
C ALA A 184 -7.56 -5.29 -6.44
N LEU A 185 -6.50 -4.61 -6.90
CA LEU A 185 -5.94 -4.87 -8.23
C LEU A 185 -5.51 -6.33 -8.39
N ALA A 186 -4.83 -6.91 -7.39
CA ALA A 186 -4.48 -8.33 -7.41
C ALA A 186 -5.71 -9.24 -7.52
N ARG A 187 -6.73 -9.01 -6.67
CA ARG A 187 -8.01 -9.74 -6.74
C ARG A 187 -8.63 -9.65 -8.14
N ASP A 188 -8.75 -8.44 -8.67
CA ASP A 188 -9.49 -8.18 -9.89
C ASP A 188 -8.73 -8.70 -11.13
N LEU A 189 -7.39 -8.61 -11.14
CA LEU A 189 -6.55 -9.23 -12.16
C LEU A 189 -6.66 -10.75 -12.14
N GLY A 190 -6.60 -11.38 -10.95
CA GLY A 190 -6.78 -12.83 -10.83
C GLY A 190 -8.11 -13.30 -11.44
N ARG A 191 -9.20 -12.56 -11.18
CA ARG A 191 -10.52 -12.82 -11.77
C ARG A 191 -10.55 -12.64 -13.29
N ALA A 192 -9.94 -11.55 -13.80
CA ALA A 192 -9.89 -11.28 -15.23
C ALA A 192 -9.10 -12.35 -16.00
N LEU A 193 -8.10 -12.97 -15.35
CA LEU A 193 -7.37 -14.13 -15.85
C LEU A 193 -8.14 -15.46 -15.69
N ASN A 194 -9.42 -15.43 -15.30
CA ASN A 194 -10.22 -16.62 -14.98
C ASN A 194 -9.55 -17.54 -13.93
N SER A 195 -8.95 -16.93 -12.91
CA SER A 195 -8.23 -17.63 -11.84
C SER A 195 -8.38 -16.87 -10.50
N GLY A 196 -7.39 -16.97 -9.62
CA GLY A 196 -7.25 -16.19 -8.39
C GLY A 196 -5.88 -15.52 -8.29
N ALA A 197 -5.78 -14.45 -7.52
CA ALA A 197 -4.48 -13.90 -7.15
C ALA A 197 -4.51 -13.17 -5.80
N TYR A 198 -3.34 -13.07 -5.16
CA TYR A 198 -3.09 -12.26 -3.97
C TYR A 198 -1.66 -11.71 -3.97
N LEU A 199 -1.40 -10.66 -3.17
CA LEU A 199 -0.07 -10.07 -3.05
C LEU A 199 0.84 -10.91 -2.15
N THR A 200 2.03 -11.22 -2.64
CA THR A 200 3.13 -11.80 -1.86
C THR A 200 4.14 -10.74 -1.41
N ALA A 201 4.29 -9.67 -2.19
CA ALA A 201 5.11 -8.51 -1.82
C ALA A 201 4.50 -7.22 -2.34
N LEU A 202 4.65 -6.14 -1.56
CA LEU A 202 4.25 -4.80 -1.96
C LEU A 202 5.24 -3.78 -1.42
N ARG A 203 5.74 -2.91 -2.31
CA ARG A 203 6.64 -1.82 -1.94
C ARG A 203 6.21 -0.54 -2.63
N ARG A 204 5.99 0.53 -1.86
CA ARG A 204 5.74 1.86 -2.40
C ARG A 204 7.08 2.54 -2.68
N THR A 205 7.42 2.71 -3.95
CA THR A 205 8.70 3.30 -4.37
C THR A 205 8.63 4.83 -4.46
N ARG A 206 7.44 5.41 -4.61
CA ARG A 206 7.25 6.87 -4.73
C ARG A 206 5.90 7.37 -4.20
N VAL A 207 5.89 8.58 -3.65
CA VAL A 207 4.71 9.42 -3.42
C VAL A 207 5.02 10.86 -3.84
N GLY A 208 4.41 11.33 -4.94
CA GLY A 208 4.80 12.62 -5.54
C GLY A 208 6.31 12.70 -5.79
N ASP A 209 6.96 13.69 -5.20
CA ASP A 209 8.41 13.92 -5.32
C ASP A 209 9.26 13.13 -4.30
N PHE A 210 8.62 12.39 -3.38
CA PHE A 210 9.30 11.54 -2.40
C PHE A 210 9.54 10.16 -3.01
N THR A 211 10.79 9.89 -3.35
CA THR A 211 11.25 8.60 -3.87
C THR A 211 11.97 7.80 -2.79
N ILE A 212 12.06 6.49 -2.99
CA ILE A 212 12.61 5.56 -2.02
C ILE A 212 14.08 5.80 -1.69
N ASP A 213 14.87 6.26 -2.66
CA ASP A 213 16.29 6.61 -2.52
C ASP A 213 16.51 7.87 -1.65
N ARG A 214 15.44 8.65 -1.41
CA ARG A 214 15.47 9.84 -0.56
C ARG A 214 14.85 9.62 0.81
N CYS A 215 14.43 8.39 1.11
CA CYS A 215 13.91 8.05 2.42
C CYS A 215 15.02 8.04 3.46
N LEU A 216 14.69 8.51 4.65
CA LEU A 216 15.52 8.29 5.82
C LEU A 216 15.53 6.80 6.16
N ASP A 217 16.70 6.31 6.53
CA ASP A 217 16.83 4.99 7.09
C ASP A 217 16.07 4.92 8.43
N TYR A 218 15.13 3.99 8.50
CA TYR A 218 14.26 3.81 9.65
C TYR A 218 15.02 3.38 10.91
N GLU A 219 16.10 2.61 10.76
CA GLU A 219 16.91 2.13 11.89
C GLU A 219 17.84 3.24 12.42
N HIS A 220 18.25 4.17 11.55
CA HIS A 220 19.20 5.24 11.86
C HIS A 220 18.54 6.62 12.00
N ILE A 221 17.24 6.68 12.32
CA ILE A 221 16.49 7.96 12.52
C ILE A 221 17.22 8.91 13.47
N ARG A 222 17.89 8.38 14.50
CA ARG A 222 18.59 9.20 15.49
C ARG A 222 19.72 10.02 14.87
N GLU A 223 20.49 9.42 13.95
CA GLU A 223 21.63 10.07 13.30
C GLU A 223 21.20 11.25 12.43
N TRP A 224 19.97 11.21 11.91
CA TRP A 224 19.41 12.33 11.16
C TRP A 224 19.01 13.51 12.05
N ILE A 225 18.73 13.27 13.34
CA ILE A 225 18.26 14.30 14.28
C ILE A 225 19.42 15.10 14.88
N GLU A 226 20.60 14.48 14.99
CA GLU A 226 21.85 15.08 15.48
C GLU A 226 22.46 16.03 14.42
#